data_AF-A0A7W0EI76-F1
#
_entry.id   AF-A0A7W0EI76-F1
#
_cell.length_a   1.000
_cell.length_b   1.000
_cell.length_c   1.000
_cell.angle_alpha   90.00
_cell.angle_beta   90.00
_cell.angle_gamma   90.00
#
_symmetry.space_group_name_H-M   'P 1'
#
loop_
_entity.id
_entity.type
_entity.pdbx_description
1 polymer ?
#
loop_
_entity_poly.entity_id
_entity_poly.type
_entity_poly.pdbx_seq_one_letter_code
_entity_poly.pdbx_strand_id
1 'polypeptide(L)'
;MEEPVGAWPGDRFLVRSYSPPLILGGGVVYNGVAPHRKRHSAADIFNQYRRSAVEELAVLHVQESGFQGLTVPELSLRLGVSEKRARKLLEAPLSTRQLLLVGGGRQQLIARAAFEALKERTVRLLASFHDDFPNREGLSVEELRLMVYGGMEPQLMRLLLDDLAKRGTAATVEETVCLSPDRPLSSRTSEWLRHELTDLYRNAALAPPPLREIVARFPRQGAGILRSVLEGLAIDDILTMVNEDLYFYREALEELKEMTVRHLREQGESDIQGLKALTGMTRKFLIPVLEHFDETGVTHRLDDTTRTLRARFRTEGRYESAGIDWLEQSKHQ
;
A
#
# COMPACT_ATOMS: atom_id res chain seq x y z
N MET A 1 14.23 32.65 -30.69
CA MET A 1 15.44 33.21 -31.32
C MET A 1 16.13 32.08 -32.06
N GLU A 2 16.76 32.35 -33.20
CA GLU A 2 17.52 31.33 -33.95
C GLU A 2 18.79 30.91 -33.20
N GLU A 3 19.36 31.81 -32.40
CA GLU A 3 20.50 31.55 -31.52
C GLU A 3 20.20 31.98 -30.06
N PRO A 4 20.84 31.36 -29.06
CA PRO A 4 20.74 31.80 -27.66
C PRO A 4 21.27 33.23 -27.47
N VAL A 5 20.52 34.06 -26.74
CA VAL A 5 20.89 35.44 -26.42
C VAL A 5 20.77 35.66 -24.92
N GLY A 6 21.80 36.28 -24.33
CA GLY A 6 21.72 36.79 -22.97
C GLY A 6 20.94 38.11 -22.95
N ALA A 7 19.87 38.16 -22.17
CA ALA A 7 19.06 39.36 -22.01
C ALA A 7 18.68 39.53 -20.54
N TRP A 8 18.76 40.77 -20.06
CA TRP A 8 18.43 41.14 -18.69
C TRP A 8 17.03 41.73 -18.60
N PRO A 9 16.29 41.50 -17.49
CA PRO A 9 15.06 42.23 -17.23
C PRO A 9 15.28 43.76 -17.28
N GLY A 10 14.52 44.45 -18.12
CA GLY A 10 14.66 45.88 -18.40
C GLY A 10 15.36 46.21 -19.72
N ASP A 11 16.03 45.25 -20.36
CA ASP A 11 16.71 45.47 -21.63
C ASP A 11 15.71 45.80 -22.74
N ARG A 12 16.05 46.79 -23.57
CA ARG A 12 15.24 47.21 -24.71
C ARG A 12 15.65 46.44 -25.95
N PHE A 13 14.67 46.01 -26.74
CA PHE A 13 14.91 45.37 -28.04
C PHE A 13 14.12 46.05 -29.15
N LEU A 14 14.60 45.88 -30.38
CA LEU A 14 13.93 46.33 -31.60
C LEU A 14 13.55 45.11 -32.43
N VAL A 15 12.36 45.12 -33.00
CA VAL A 15 11.90 44.10 -33.96
C VAL A 15 12.07 44.67 -35.35
N ARG A 16 12.77 43.94 -36.22
CA ARG A 16 13.01 44.32 -37.61
C ARG A 16 12.47 43.24 -38.57
N SER A 17 12.00 43.64 -39.74
CA SER A 17 11.71 42.69 -40.82
C SER A 17 13.02 42.14 -41.40
N TYR A 18 12.98 40.88 -41.84
CA TYR A 18 14.16 40.19 -42.38
C TYR A 18 14.64 40.83 -43.69
N SER A 19 13.72 41.16 -44.59
CA SER A 19 14.01 41.92 -45.81
C SER A 19 12.72 42.56 -46.36
N PRO A 20 12.72 43.87 -46.69
CA PRO A 20 13.77 44.85 -46.41
C PRO A 20 13.96 45.07 -44.89
N PRO A 21 15.11 45.55 -44.40
CA PRO A 21 15.35 45.77 -42.97
C PRO A 21 14.62 47.02 -42.47
N LEU A 22 13.34 46.89 -42.15
CA LEU A 22 12.49 47.94 -41.58
C LEU A 22 12.31 47.70 -40.08
N ILE A 23 12.29 48.77 -39.27
CA ILE A 23 11.92 48.68 -37.85
C ILE A 23 10.40 48.54 -37.76
N LEU A 24 9.94 47.39 -37.26
CA LEU A 24 8.52 47.10 -37.04
C LEU A 24 8.03 47.58 -35.67
N GLY A 25 8.95 47.69 -34.71
CA GLY A 25 8.66 48.16 -33.37
C GLY A 25 9.77 47.86 -32.39
N GLY A 26 9.46 47.93 -31.11
CA GLY A 26 10.38 47.58 -30.04
C GLY A 26 9.65 47.15 -28.78
N GLY A 27 10.42 46.73 -27.78
CA GLY A 27 9.88 46.27 -26.51
C GLY A 27 10.93 46.26 -25.41
N VAL A 28 10.50 45.79 -24.25
CA VAL A 28 11.34 45.59 -23.06
C VAL A 28 11.27 44.12 -22.66
N VAL A 29 12.40 43.56 -22.30
CA VAL A 29 12.51 42.21 -21.75
C VAL A 29 12.05 42.24 -20.29
N TYR A 30 11.02 41.47 -19.95
CA TYR A 30 10.57 41.35 -18.54
C TYR A 30 11.18 40.16 -17.81
N ASN A 31 11.41 39.04 -18.52
CA ASN A 31 11.97 37.82 -17.96
C ASN A 31 12.70 37.04 -19.06
N GLY A 32 14.01 36.92 -18.96
CA GLY A 32 14.86 36.23 -19.93
C GLY A 32 14.80 34.69 -19.87
N VAL A 33 14.22 34.13 -18.80
CA VAL A 33 14.14 32.68 -18.55
C VAL A 33 12.70 32.25 -18.22
N ALA A 34 11.73 32.86 -18.91
CA ALA A 34 10.32 32.60 -18.67
C ALA A 34 9.91 31.15 -18.99
N PRO A 35 9.08 30.51 -18.15
CA PRO A 35 8.52 29.20 -18.48
C PRO A 35 7.56 29.32 -19.67
N HIS A 36 7.35 28.21 -20.37
CA HIS A 36 6.40 28.15 -21.49
C HIS A 36 4.96 28.37 -20.99
N ARG A 37 4.24 29.33 -21.58
CA ARG A 37 2.85 29.67 -21.23
C ARG A 37 1.89 29.37 -22.38
N LYS A 38 0.72 28.82 -22.06
CA LYS A 38 -0.36 28.68 -23.06
C LYS A 38 -0.94 30.07 -23.36
N ARG A 39 -1.19 30.35 -24.65
CA ARG A 39 -1.50 31.68 -25.19
C ARG A 39 -2.69 32.39 -24.52
N HIS A 40 -3.67 31.64 -24.00
CA HIS A 40 -4.87 32.18 -23.35
C HIS A 40 -4.67 32.63 -21.89
N SER A 41 -3.60 32.21 -21.21
CA SER A 41 -3.27 32.67 -19.84
C SER A 41 -2.24 33.81 -19.82
N ALA A 42 -1.82 34.30 -20.99
CA ALA A 42 -0.68 35.22 -21.13
C ALA A 42 -1.08 36.70 -21.19
N ALA A 43 -2.36 37.06 -21.40
CA ALA A 43 -2.76 38.46 -21.40
C ALA A 43 -2.58 39.11 -20.00
N ASP A 44 -2.88 38.35 -18.93
CA ASP A 44 -2.77 38.84 -17.56
C ASP A 44 -1.32 38.96 -17.08
N ILE A 45 -0.39 38.14 -17.59
CA ILE A 45 0.99 38.17 -17.11
C ILE A 45 1.72 39.46 -17.47
N PHE A 46 1.50 39.99 -18.68
CA PHE A 46 2.12 41.25 -19.07
C PHE A 46 1.58 42.42 -18.25
N ASN A 47 0.31 42.37 -17.83
CA ASN A 47 -0.26 43.35 -16.92
C ASN A 47 0.36 43.23 -15.52
N GLN A 48 0.61 42.01 -15.02
CA GLN A 48 1.33 41.79 -13.77
C GLN A 48 2.76 42.36 -13.84
N TYR A 49 3.55 42.03 -14.87
CA TYR A 49 4.89 42.60 -15.04
C TYR A 49 4.93 44.13 -15.15
N ARG A 50 3.86 44.75 -15.67
CA ARG A 50 3.77 46.21 -15.81
C ARG A 50 3.35 46.93 -14.52
N ARG A 51 2.55 46.28 -13.67
CA ARG A 51 1.86 46.93 -12.55
C ARG A 51 2.39 46.50 -11.18
N SER A 52 2.92 45.29 -11.09
CA SER A 52 3.37 44.72 -9.83
C SER A 52 4.70 45.29 -9.37
N ALA A 53 4.84 45.44 -8.06
CA ALA A 53 6.11 45.73 -7.42
C ALA A 53 7.08 44.55 -7.58
N VAL A 54 8.38 44.80 -7.42
CA VAL A 54 9.42 43.76 -7.58
C VAL A 54 9.24 42.63 -6.56
N GLU A 55 8.72 42.96 -5.37
CA GLU A 55 8.34 42.04 -4.29
C GLU A 55 7.26 41.04 -4.74
N GLU A 56 6.22 41.53 -5.41
CA GLU A 56 5.13 40.69 -5.93
C GLU A 56 5.62 39.80 -7.07
N LEU A 57 6.48 40.33 -7.94
CA LEU A 57 7.12 39.57 -9.01
C LEU A 57 8.03 38.47 -8.45
N ALA A 58 8.69 38.70 -7.33
CA ALA A 58 9.51 37.69 -6.67
C ALA A 58 8.66 36.48 -6.25
N VAL A 59 7.51 36.72 -5.63
CA VAL A 59 6.57 35.66 -5.25
C VAL A 59 6.00 34.96 -6.47
N LEU A 60 5.60 35.72 -7.50
CA LEU A 60 5.08 35.18 -8.77
C LEU A 60 6.06 34.20 -9.42
N HIS A 61 7.33 34.57 -9.52
CA HIS A 61 8.35 33.69 -10.10
C HIS A 61 8.53 32.38 -9.34
N VAL A 62 8.43 32.43 -8.01
CA VAL A 62 8.50 31.24 -7.14
C VAL A 62 7.21 30.41 -7.23
N GLN A 63 6.05 31.02 -7.44
CA GLN A 63 4.81 30.28 -7.69
C GLN A 63 4.87 29.52 -9.02
N GLU A 64 5.42 30.15 -10.05
CA GLU A 64 5.53 29.58 -11.39
C GLU A 64 6.51 28.42 -11.50
N SER A 65 7.49 28.32 -10.60
CA SER A 65 8.37 27.14 -10.53
C SER A 65 7.72 25.94 -9.85
N GLY A 66 6.52 26.11 -9.27
CA GLY A 66 5.78 25.03 -8.62
C GLY A 66 6.60 24.37 -7.50
N PHE A 67 6.62 23.04 -7.50
CA PHE A 67 7.31 22.26 -6.47
C PHE A 67 8.84 22.15 -6.69
N GLN A 68 9.34 22.47 -7.89
CA GLN A 68 10.78 22.50 -8.15
C GLN A 68 11.45 23.69 -7.46
N GLY A 69 10.67 24.72 -7.14
CA GLY A 69 11.15 25.91 -6.44
C GLY A 69 12.18 26.71 -7.22
N LEU A 70 12.75 27.72 -6.56
CA LEU A 70 13.87 28.51 -7.09
C LEU A 70 14.90 28.75 -6.01
N THR A 71 16.17 28.72 -6.39
CA THR A 71 17.23 29.25 -5.53
C THR A 71 17.24 30.79 -5.56
N VAL A 72 17.86 31.40 -4.55
CA VAL A 72 18.05 32.87 -4.53
C VAL A 72 18.82 33.37 -5.77
N PRO A 73 19.91 32.73 -6.24
CA PRO A 73 20.57 33.13 -7.48
C PRO A 73 19.66 33.06 -8.71
N GLU A 74 18.87 32.00 -8.87
CA GLU A 74 17.92 31.86 -9.98
C GLU A 74 16.84 32.93 -9.96
N LEU A 75 16.33 33.25 -8.77
CA LEU A 75 15.37 34.34 -8.58
C LEU A 75 16.00 35.71 -8.90
N SER A 76 17.25 35.92 -8.50
CA SER A 76 18.03 37.12 -8.77
C SER A 76 18.13 37.39 -10.28
N LEU A 77 18.44 36.36 -11.07
CA LEU A 77 18.51 36.41 -12.53
C LEU A 77 17.15 36.71 -13.16
N ARG A 78 16.06 36.11 -12.64
CA ARG A 78 14.69 36.34 -13.13
C ARG A 78 14.21 37.77 -12.88
N LEU A 79 14.55 38.33 -11.72
CA LEU A 79 14.16 39.68 -11.32
C LEU A 79 15.07 40.77 -11.86
N GLY A 80 16.27 40.41 -12.31
CA GLY A 80 17.27 41.36 -12.77
C GLY A 80 17.89 42.19 -11.64
N VAL A 81 17.91 41.66 -10.41
CA VAL A 81 18.46 42.33 -9.22
C VAL A 81 19.69 41.60 -8.68
N SER A 82 20.41 42.21 -7.74
CA SER A 82 21.50 41.53 -7.02
C SER A 82 20.96 40.53 -5.98
N GLU A 83 21.72 39.48 -5.67
CA GLU A 83 21.30 38.48 -4.68
C GLU A 83 21.01 39.09 -3.31
N LYS A 84 21.79 40.12 -2.91
CA LYS A 84 21.55 40.87 -1.67
C LYS A 84 20.17 41.53 -1.66
N ARG A 85 19.78 42.14 -2.79
CA ARG A 85 18.44 42.72 -2.94
C ARG A 85 17.37 41.62 -2.98
N ALA A 86 17.60 40.52 -3.69
CA ALA A 86 16.68 39.39 -3.72
C ALA A 86 16.42 38.84 -2.31
N ARG A 87 17.46 38.63 -1.48
CA ARG A 87 17.30 38.20 -0.08
C ARG A 87 16.44 39.16 0.73
N LYS A 88 16.66 40.48 0.59
CA LYS A 88 15.86 41.50 1.27
C LYS A 88 14.39 41.46 0.85
N LEU A 89 14.11 41.27 -0.44
CA LEU A 89 12.74 41.15 -0.97
C LEU A 89 12.02 39.90 -0.43
N LEU A 90 12.76 38.86 -0.03
CA LEU A 90 12.21 37.60 0.48
C LEU A 90 11.93 37.62 1.99
N GLU A 91 12.44 38.59 2.75
CA GLU A 91 12.26 38.65 4.22
C GLU A 91 10.78 38.68 4.62
N ALA A 92 9.98 39.52 3.97
CA ALA A 92 8.55 39.64 4.26
C ALA A 92 7.72 38.42 3.79
N PRO A 93 7.88 37.90 2.56
CA PRO A 93 7.19 36.67 2.13
C PRO A 93 7.58 35.42 2.95
N LEU A 94 8.82 35.34 3.46
CA LEU A 94 9.25 34.25 4.33
C LEU A 94 8.67 34.38 5.74
N SER A 95 8.69 35.59 6.33
CA SER A 95 8.15 35.81 7.69
C SER A 95 6.63 35.62 7.76
N THR A 96 5.91 35.99 6.71
CA THR A 96 4.46 35.77 6.55
C THR A 96 4.11 34.35 6.10
N ARG A 97 5.10 33.47 5.90
CA ARG A 97 4.95 32.10 5.38
C ARG A 97 4.27 32.01 4.00
N GLN A 98 4.29 33.07 3.21
CA GLN A 98 3.85 33.02 1.82
C GLN A 98 4.81 32.18 0.97
N LEU A 99 6.10 32.23 1.30
CA LEU A 99 7.15 31.37 0.76
C LEU A 99 7.72 30.48 1.87
N LEU A 100 8.17 29.29 1.49
CA LEU A 100 8.87 28.34 2.33
C LEU A 100 10.29 28.20 1.79
N LEU A 101 11.27 28.16 2.70
CA LEU A 101 12.64 27.82 2.37
C LEU A 101 12.85 26.34 2.73
N VAL A 102 13.17 25.54 1.73
CA VAL A 102 13.35 24.08 1.86
C VAL A 102 14.68 23.71 1.25
N GLY A 103 15.46 22.89 1.95
CA GLY A 103 16.80 22.52 1.49
C GLY A 103 17.88 22.75 2.56
N GLY A 104 18.82 21.81 2.67
CA GLY A 104 20.04 21.92 3.47
C GLY A 104 21.19 22.49 2.64
N GLY A 105 21.52 21.84 1.52
CA GLY A 105 22.61 22.27 0.63
C GLY A 105 22.18 23.29 -0.42
N ARG A 106 21.19 22.93 -1.26
CA ARG A 106 20.60 23.83 -2.26
C ARG A 106 19.26 24.34 -1.74
N GLN A 107 19.28 25.51 -1.08
CA GLN A 107 18.06 26.13 -0.55
C GLN A 107 17.13 26.58 -1.68
N GLN A 108 15.97 25.95 -1.75
CA GLN A 108 14.89 26.25 -2.68
C GLN A 108 13.78 27.03 -1.98
N LEU A 109 13.31 28.07 -2.65
CA LEU A 109 12.12 28.82 -2.33
C LEU A 109 10.94 28.14 -3.00
N ILE A 110 9.91 27.85 -2.22
CA ILE A 110 8.69 27.21 -2.69
C ILE A 110 7.50 28.02 -2.20
N ALA A 111 6.55 28.29 -3.08
CA ALA A 111 5.34 29.00 -2.69
C ALA A 111 4.47 28.12 -1.78
N ARG A 112 3.89 28.70 -0.73
CA ARG A 112 2.93 28.00 0.15
C ARG A 112 1.79 27.38 -0.66
N ALA A 113 1.26 28.11 -1.65
CA ALA A 113 0.20 27.61 -2.53
C ALA A 113 0.64 26.36 -3.31
N ALA A 114 1.87 26.33 -3.82
CA ALA A 114 2.41 25.16 -4.51
C ALA A 114 2.58 23.97 -3.54
N PHE A 115 3.00 24.23 -2.31
CA PHE A 115 3.13 23.21 -1.27
C PHE A 115 1.78 22.65 -0.80
N GLU A 116 0.73 23.46 -0.67
CA GLU A 116 -0.61 22.96 -0.36
C GLU A 116 -1.21 22.17 -1.52
N ALA A 117 -1.05 22.64 -2.77
CA ALA A 117 -1.45 21.88 -3.96
C ALA A 117 -0.72 20.51 -4.03
N LEU A 118 0.54 20.46 -3.58
CA LEU A 118 1.32 19.24 -3.48
C LEU A 118 0.66 18.23 -2.55
N LYS A 119 0.26 18.66 -1.35
CA LYS A 119 -0.45 17.83 -0.35
C LYS A 119 -1.75 17.27 -0.90
N GLU A 120 -2.57 18.13 -1.50
CA GLU A 120 -3.83 17.70 -2.09
C GLU A 120 -3.62 16.68 -3.21
N ARG A 121 -2.54 16.83 -3.99
CA ARG A 121 -2.17 15.86 -5.01
C ARG A 121 -1.70 14.54 -4.38
N THR A 122 -0.91 14.58 -3.31
CA THR A 122 -0.48 13.37 -2.57
C THR A 122 -1.69 12.60 -2.06
N VAL A 123 -2.60 13.29 -1.37
CA VAL A 123 -3.79 12.67 -0.77
C VAL A 123 -4.70 12.07 -1.82
N ARG A 124 -4.95 12.78 -2.93
CA ARG A 124 -5.74 12.25 -4.05
C ARG A 124 -5.10 11.01 -4.66
N LEU A 125 -3.78 11.01 -4.81
CA LEU A 125 -3.07 9.89 -5.39
C LEU A 125 -3.05 8.68 -4.46
N LEU A 126 -2.85 8.88 -3.15
CA LEU A 126 -2.96 7.80 -2.17
C LEU A 126 -4.39 7.24 -2.15
N ALA A 127 -5.41 8.11 -2.23
CA ALA A 127 -6.81 7.67 -2.32
C ALA A 127 -7.06 6.83 -3.58
N SER A 128 -6.69 7.32 -4.77
CA SER A 128 -6.85 6.55 -6.00
C SER A 128 -6.02 5.27 -6.00
N PHE A 129 -4.83 5.30 -5.39
CA PHE A 129 -3.99 4.11 -5.27
C PHE A 129 -4.63 3.06 -4.36
N HIS A 130 -5.26 3.45 -3.26
CA HIS A 130 -6.02 2.52 -2.43
C HIS A 130 -7.30 2.02 -3.11
N ASP A 131 -7.92 2.82 -3.98
CA ASP A 131 -9.06 2.38 -4.81
C ASP A 131 -8.62 1.36 -5.87
N ASP A 132 -7.49 1.61 -6.55
CA ASP A 132 -6.95 0.75 -7.62
C ASP A 132 -6.23 -0.50 -7.08
N PHE A 133 -5.57 -0.36 -5.92
CA PHE A 133 -4.81 -1.40 -5.23
C PHE A 133 -5.19 -1.47 -3.74
N PRO A 134 -6.41 -1.93 -3.39
CA PRO A 134 -6.86 -2.04 -1.99
C PRO A 134 -5.97 -2.92 -1.11
N ASN A 135 -5.10 -3.68 -1.76
CA ASN A 135 -4.30 -4.74 -1.17
C ASN A 135 -2.85 -4.36 -0.86
N ARG A 136 -2.49 -3.12 -1.16
CA ARG A 136 -1.19 -2.57 -0.77
C ARG A 136 -1.39 -1.65 0.41
N GLU A 137 -0.58 -1.84 1.44
CA GLU A 137 -0.59 -0.98 2.64
C GLU A 137 -0.39 0.49 2.28
N GLY A 138 0.34 0.77 1.19
CA GLY A 138 0.55 2.10 0.65
C GLY A 138 1.58 2.11 -0.48
N LEU A 139 2.10 3.29 -0.77
CA LEU A 139 3.21 3.51 -1.71
C LEU A 139 4.51 3.67 -0.94
N SER A 140 5.62 3.10 -1.41
CA SER A 140 6.92 3.46 -0.82
C SER A 140 7.23 4.94 -1.02
N VAL A 141 8.02 5.53 -0.12
CA VAL A 141 8.46 6.94 -0.23
C VAL A 141 9.12 7.20 -1.59
N GLU A 142 9.88 6.24 -2.11
CA GLU A 142 10.58 6.38 -3.39
C GLU A 142 9.64 6.25 -4.60
N GLU A 143 8.67 5.33 -4.56
CA GLU A 143 7.61 5.24 -5.59
C GLU A 143 6.81 6.55 -5.64
N LEU A 144 6.43 7.09 -4.48
CA LEU A 144 5.72 8.37 -4.37
C LEU A 144 6.56 9.52 -4.95
N ARG A 145 7.88 9.52 -4.68
CA ARG A 145 8.82 10.53 -5.20
C ARG A 145 8.93 10.50 -6.72
N LEU A 146 9.04 9.31 -7.31
CA LEU A 146 9.20 9.11 -8.75
C LEU A 146 7.89 9.36 -9.51
N MET A 147 6.79 8.74 -9.07
CA MET A 147 5.49 8.77 -9.77
C MET A 147 4.86 10.16 -9.80
N VAL A 148 4.99 10.91 -8.71
CA VAL A 148 4.19 12.12 -8.54
C VAL A 148 4.99 13.38 -8.86
N TYR A 149 6.30 13.34 -8.63
CA TYR A 149 7.10 14.56 -8.54
C TYR A 149 8.42 14.53 -9.31
N GLY A 150 8.68 13.49 -10.10
CA GLY A 150 9.75 13.49 -11.11
C GLY A 150 11.13 13.89 -10.59
N GLY A 151 11.50 13.44 -9.38
CA GLY A 151 12.79 13.79 -8.75
C GLY A 151 12.73 14.96 -7.76
N MET A 152 11.64 15.08 -7.01
CA MET A 152 11.53 16.00 -5.88
C MET A 152 12.74 15.93 -4.94
N GLU A 153 13.13 17.10 -4.42
CA GLU A 153 14.18 17.22 -3.42
C GLU A 153 13.81 16.44 -2.13
N PRO A 154 14.72 15.62 -1.58
CA PRO A 154 14.42 14.76 -0.43
C PRO A 154 13.92 15.47 0.83
N GLN A 155 14.42 16.67 1.14
CA GLN A 155 13.99 17.44 2.32
C GLN A 155 12.58 18.03 2.12
N LEU A 156 12.19 18.38 0.89
CA LEU A 156 10.81 18.72 0.55
C LEU A 156 9.87 17.54 0.73
N MET A 157 10.26 16.35 0.29
CA MET A 157 9.47 15.13 0.50
C MET A 157 9.28 14.87 2.00
N ARG A 158 10.36 14.95 2.78
CA ARG A 158 10.29 14.78 4.23
C ARG A 158 9.34 15.80 4.88
N LEU A 159 9.48 17.08 4.53
CA LEU A 159 8.61 18.14 5.04
C LEU A 159 7.13 17.92 4.68
N LEU A 160 6.86 17.43 3.48
CA LEU A 160 5.52 17.08 3.02
C LEU A 160 4.91 15.96 3.87
N LEU A 161 5.64 14.86 4.04
CA LEU A 161 5.18 13.70 4.81
C LEU A 161 5.00 14.04 6.29
N ASP A 162 5.92 14.80 6.88
CA ASP A 162 5.83 15.25 8.27
C ASP A 162 4.61 16.15 8.50
N ASP A 163 4.28 17.05 7.56
CA ASP A 163 3.09 17.91 7.66
C ASP A 163 1.79 17.08 7.53
N LEU A 164 1.75 16.11 6.61
CA LEU A 164 0.60 15.21 6.45
C LEU A 164 0.41 14.30 7.66
N ALA A 165 1.49 13.82 8.26
CA ALA A 165 1.47 13.02 9.49
C ALA A 165 0.99 13.82 10.68
N LYS A 166 1.49 15.05 10.87
CA LYS A 166 1.02 15.96 11.93
C LYS A 166 -0.47 16.30 11.81
N ARG A 167 -1.01 16.32 10.60
CA ARG A 167 -2.44 16.55 10.33
C ARG A 167 -3.28 15.27 10.42
N GLY A 168 -2.68 14.10 10.66
CA GLY A 168 -3.38 12.82 10.66
C GLY A 168 -4.02 12.47 9.31
N THR A 169 -3.49 13.00 8.19
CA THR A 169 -4.05 12.77 6.85
C THR A 169 -3.38 11.59 6.14
N ALA A 170 -2.07 11.42 6.36
CA ALA A 170 -1.29 10.29 5.87
C ALA A 170 -0.32 9.83 6.98
N ALA A 171 0.06 8.55 6.96
CA ALA A 171 1.04 7.99 7.88
C ALA A 171 2.17 7.33 7.09
N THR A 172 3.37 7.29 7.70
CA THR A 172 4.51 6.57 7.15
C THR A 172 4.87 5.44 8.10
N VAL A 173 4.82 4.19 7.63
CA VAL A 173 5.18 2.97 8.37
C VAL A 173 6.27 2.27 7.59
N GLU A 174 7.47 2.10 8.18
CA GLU A 174 8.59 1.36 7.57
C GLU A 174 8.85 1.72 6.09
N GLU A 175 8.89 3.02 5.77
CA GLU A 175 9.07 3.58 4.41
C GLU A 175 7.88 3.47 3.45
N THR A 176 6.74 2.96 3.92
CA THR A 176 5.47 2.94 3.19
C THR A 176 4.57 4.09 3.65
N VAL A 177 4.05 4.86 2.69
CA VAL A 177 3.14 5.99 2.91
C VAL A 177 1.72 5.58 2.55
N CYS A 178 0.80 5.74 3.49
CA CYS A 178 -0.61 5.40 3.35
C CYS A 178 -1.50 6.54 3.86
N LEU A 179 -2.79 6.53 3.48
CA LEU A 179 -3.76 7.40 4.15
C LEU A 179 -3.88 6.96 5.62
N SER A 180 -4.01 7.94 6.52
CA SER A 180 -4.12 7.67 7.96
C SER A 180 -5.31 6.75 8.25
N PRO A 181 -5.19 5.79 9.20
CA PRO A 181 -6.21 4.79 9.51
C PRO A 181 -7.60 5.36 9.87
N ASP A 182 -7.69 6.63 10.26
CA ASP A 182 -8.96 7.33 10.52
C ASP A 182 -9.76 7.67 9.23
N ARG A 183 -9.25 7.32 8.04
CA ARG A 183 -10.00 7.32 6.77
C ARG A 183 -10.12 5.88 6.24
N PRO A 184 -11.22 5.17 6.57
CA PRO A 184 -11.35 3.75 6.26
C PRO A 184 -11.88 3.57 4.82
N LEU A 185 -10.97 3.49 3.86
CA LEU A 185 -11.27 2.85 2.56
C LEU A 185 -10.97 1.33 2.60
N SER A 186 -10.20 0.88 3.60
CA SER A 186 -9.87 -0.54 3.83
C SER A 186 -11.02 -1.36 4.43
N SER A 187 -11.90 -0.76 5.25
CA SER A 187 -12.95 -1.53 5.95
C SER A 187 -13.99 -2.14 5.01
N ARG A 188 -14.45 -1.40 3.98
CA ARG A 188 -15.52 -1.88 3.09
C ARG A 188 -15.05 -3.00 2.17
N THR A 189 -13.81 -2.95 1.69
CA THR A 189 -13.24 -3.99 0.82
C THR A 189 -12.85 -5.24 1.61
N SER A 190 -12.32 -5.07 2.82
CA SER A 190 -12.02 -6.18 3.74
C SER A 190 -13.29 -6.91 4.18
N GLU A 191 -14.36 -6.18 4.47
CA GLU A 191 -15.65 -6.77 4.89
C GLU A 191 -16.35 -7.52 3.76
N TRP A 192 -16.34 -6.97 2.53
CA TRP A 192 -16.84 -7.69 1.36
C TRP A 192 -16.04 -8.98 1.10
N LEU A 193 -14.71 -8.92 1.17
CA LEU A 193 -13.86 -10.08 0.91
C LEU A 193 -14.02 -11.16 1.99
N ARG A 194 -14.17 -10.76 3.26
CA ARG A 194 -14.54 -11.66 4.35
C ARG A 194 -15.85 -12.38 4.03
N HIS A 195 -16.90 -11.64 3.66
CA HIS A 195 -18.21 -12.22 3.33
C HIS A 195 -18.13 -13.21 2.16
N GLU A 196 -17.49 -12.83 1.06
CA GLU A 196 -17.34 -13.70 -0.13
C GLU A 196 -16.55 -14.98 0.17
N LEU A 197 -15.45 -14.88 0.92
CA LEU A 197 -14.66 -16.04 1.29
C LEU A 197 -15.43 -16.94 2.25
N THR A 198 -16.12 -16.39 3.25
CA THR A 198 -16.97 -17.17 4.15
C THR A 198 -18.04 -17.94 3.37
N ASP A 199 -18.75 -17.29 2.46
CA ASP A 199 -19.78 -17.94 1.63
C ASP A 199 -19.19 -19.01 0.71
N LEU A 200 -18.03 -18.76 0.13
CA LEU A 200 -17.34 -19.71 -0.72
C LEU A 200 -16.95 -20.98 0.05
N TYR A 201 -16.35 -20.86 1.24
CA TYR A 201 -15.97 -22.01 2.06
C TYR A 201 -17.19 -22.73 2.63
N ARG A 202 -18.24 -22.00 3.02
CA ARG A 202 -19.52 -22.57 3.46
C ARG A 202 -20.14 -23.44 2.37
N ASN A 203 -20.17 -22.95 1.13
CA ASN A 203 -20.76 -23.67 -0.02
C ASN A 203 -19.87 -24.82 -0.54
N ALA A 204 -18.55 -24.76 -0.31
CA ALA A 204 -17.62 -25.81 -0.72
C ALA A 204 -17.66 -27.06 0.18
N ALA A 205 -18.24 -26.95 1.39
CA ALA A 205 -18.38 -28.03 2.36
C ALA A 205 -17.08 -28.83 2.56
N LEU A 206 -17.06 -30.12 2.19
CA LEU A 206 -15.92 -31.03 2.38
C LEU A 206 -14.91 -31.02 1.22
N ALA A 207 -15.05 -30.13 0.25
CA ALA A 207 -14.13 -29.96 -0.86
C ALA A 207 -13.67 -28.49 -1.01
N PRO A 208 -13.04 -27.92 0.03
CA PRO A 208 -12.62 -26.52 0.00
C PRO A 208 -11.54 -26.30 -1.07
N PRO A 209 -11.57 -25.15 -1.77
CA PRO A 209 -10.46 -24.78 -2.63
C PRO A 209 -9.21 -24.46 -1.79
N PRO A 210 -8.03 -24.96 -2.21
CA PRO A 210 -6.77 -24.62 -1.57
C PRO A 210 -6.43 -23.13 -1.77
N LEU A 211 -5.54 -22.60 -0.93
CA LEU A 211 -5.14 -21.18 -0.96
C LEU A 211 -4.68 -20.76 -2.36
N ARG A 212 -3.90 -21.61 -3.06
CA ARG A 212 -3.48 -21.34 -4.45
C ARG A 212 -4.64 -21.13 -5.43
N GLU A 213 -5.75 -21.85 -5.26
CA GLU A 213 -6.94 -21.71 -6.11
C GLU A 213 -7.73 -20.45 -5.73
N ILE A 214 -7.76 -20.09 -4.45
CA ILE A 214 -8.28 -18.78 -3.99
C ILE A 214 -7.48 -17.63 -4.61
N VAL A 215 -6.16 -17.70 -4.56
CA VAL A 215 -5.28 -16.69 -5.17
C VAL A 215 -5.50 -16.59 -6.69
N ALA A 216 -5.71 -17.71 -7.38
CA ALA A 216 -6.03 -17.71 -8.80
C ALA A 216 -7.43 -17.14 -9.12
N ARG A 217 -8.41 -17.37 -8.25
CA ARG A 217 -9.78 -16.86 -8.39
C ARG A 217 -9.90 -15.37 -8.07
N PHE A 218 -9.03 -14.88 -7.19
CA PHE A 218 -8.97 -13.51 -6.73
C PHE A 218 -7.58 -12.87 -7.00
N PRO A 219 -7.14 -12.79 -8.28
CA PRO A 219 -5.78 -12.36 -8.61
C PRO A 219 -5.55 -10.87 -8.34
N ARG A 220 -6.62 -10.08 -8.25
CA ARG A 220 -6.55 -8.63 -7.95
C ARG A 220 -6.36 -8.35 -6.45
N GLN A 221 -6.60 -9.35 -5.61
CA GLN A 221 -6.60 -9.27 -4.16
C GLN A 221 -5.20 -9.45 -3.57
N GLY A 222 -4.28 -10.09 -4.31
CA GLY A 222 -2.94 -10.39 -3.83
C GLY A 222 -2.91 -11.51 -2.78
N ALA A 223 -1.87 -12.35 -2.85
CA ALA A 223 -1.80 -13.56 -2.02
C ALA A 223 -1.69 -13.28 -0.51
N GLY A 224 -0.98 -12.21 -0.11
CA GLY A 224 -0.79 -11.85 1.29
C GLY A 224 -2.09 -11.48 2.01
N ILE A 225 -2.97 -10.74 1.34
CA ILE A 225 -4.24 -10.31 1.94
C ILE A 225 -5.26 -11.42 1.97
N LEU A 226 -5.34 -12.24 0.92
CA LEU A 226 -6.18 -13.43 0.96
C LEU A 226 -5.78 -14.35 2.12
N ARG A 227 -4.47 -14.54 2.34
CA ARG A 227 -3.96 -15.28 3.50
C ARG A 227 -4.36 -14.62 4.83
N SER A 228 -4.10 -13.31 4.97
CA SER A 228 -4.44 -12.57 6.19
C SER A 228 -5.94 -12.59 6.50
N VAL A 229 -6.81 -12.50 5.49
CA VAL A 229 -8.26 -12.59 5.67
C VAL A 229 -8.67 -14.00 6.10
N LEU A 230 -8.10 -15.05 5.50
CA LEU A 230 -8.37 -16.43 5.91
C LEU A 230 -7.89 -16.72 7.34
N GLU A 231 -6.72 -16.22 7.71
CA GLU A 231 -6.21 -16.29 9.08
C GLU A 231 -7.13 -15.52 10.05
N GLY A 232 -7.59 -14.33 9.66
CA GLY A 232 -8.57 -13.56 10.43
C GLY A 232 -9.90 -14.30 10.61
N LEU A 233 -10.42 -14.95 9.57
CA LEU A 233 -11.62 -15.79 9.65
C LEU A 233 -11.39 -17.05 10.51
N ALA A 234 -10.16 -17.55 10.57
CA ALA A 234 -9.81 -18.65 11.46
C ALA A 234 -9.71 -18.22 12.93
N ILE A 235 -9.18 -17.03 13.20
CA ILE A 235 -9.16 -16.41 14.53
C ILE A 235 -10.59 -16.13 15.01
N ASP A 236 -11.46 -15.66 14.11
CA ASP A 236 -12.88 -15.42 14.37
C ASP A 236 -13.70 -16.73 14.47
N ASP A 237 -13.04 -17.90 14.39
CA ASP A 237 -13.65 -19.22 14.58
C ASP A 237 -14.72 -19.56 13.53
N ILE A 238 -14.66 -18.93 12.36
CA ILE A 238 -15.52 -19.18 11.19
C ILE A 238 -14.91 -20.28 10.31
N LEU A 239 -13.60 -20.25 10.14
CA LEU A 239 -12.84 -21.27 9.43
C LEU A 239 -11.91 -22.02 10.38
N THR A 240 -11.55 -23.25 10.03
CA THR A 240 -10.51 -24.02 10.72
C THR A 240 -9.38 -24.31 9.75
N MET A 241 -8.17 -23.91 10.11
CA MET A 241 -6.96 -24.22 9.35
C MET A 241 -6.57 -25.68 9.62
N VAL A 242 -6.65 -26.51 8.59
CA VAL A 242 -6.24 -27.93 8.64
C VAL A 242 -4.75 -28.06 8.36
N ASN A 243 -4.25 -27.28 7.40
CA ASN A 243 -2.82 -27.11 7.14
C ASN A 243 -2.56 -25.75 6.46
N GLU A 244 -1.32 -25.47 6.05
CA GLU A 244 -0.92 -24.18 5.45
C GLU A 244 -1.64 -23.79 4.14
N ASP A 245 -2.27 -24.75 3.45
CA ASP A 245 -2.92 -24.56 2.14
C ASP A 245 -4.44 -24.83 2.19
N LEU A 246 -4.97 -25.43 3.27
CA LEU A 246 -6.37 -25.86 3.39
C LEU A 246 -7.04 -25.31 4.65
N TYR A 247 -8.14 -24.59 4.40
CA TYR A 247 -9.08 -24.11 5.40
C TYR A 247 -10.44 -24.78 5.17
N PHE A 248 -11.14 -25.11 6.24
CA PHE A 248 -12.49 -25.67 6.18
C PHE A 248 -13.47 -24.75 6.90
N TYR A 249 -14.72 -24.72 6.44
CA TYR A 249 -15.79 -24.11 7.22
C TYR A 249 -15.98 -24.90 8.51
N ARG A 250 -16.01 -24.20 9.65
CA ARG A 250 -15.89 -24.84 10.96
C ARG A 250 -16.98 -25.89 11.19
N GLU A 251 -18.23 -25.53 10.92
CA GLU A 251 -19.39 -26.39 11.15
C GLU A 251 -19.30 -27.67 10.30
N ALA A 252 -18.83 -27.55 9.05
CA ALA A 252 -18.63 -28.71 8.18
C ALA A 252 -17.53 -29.65 8.70
N LEU A 253 -16.47 -29.10 9.30
CA LEU A 253 -15.38 -29.90 9.88
C LEU A 253 -15.82 -30.59 11.18
N GLU A 254 -16.61 -29.93 12.02
CA GLU A 254 -17.17 -30.53 13.24
C GLU A 254 -18.18 -31.64 12.94
N GLU A 255 -19.06 -31.46 11.94
CA GLU A 255 -19.95 -32.54 11.48
C GLU A 255 -19.15 -33.77 11.00
N LEU A 256 -18.08 -33.54 10.24
CA LEU A 256 -17.19 -34.60 9.77
C LEU A 256 -16.49 -35.32 10.93
N LYS A 257 -16.05 -34.56 11.94
CA LYS A 257 -15.43 -35.09 13.16
C LYS A 257 -16.42 -35.96 13.93
N GLU A 258 -17.66 -35.52 14.10
CA GLU A 258 -18.71 -36.31 14.77
C GLU A 258 -19.02 -37.61 14.04
N MET A 259 -19.16 -37.56 12.71
CA MET A 259 -19.36 -38.75 11.87
C MET A 259 -18.21 -39.75 12.02
N THR A 260 -16.97 -39.24 11.97
CA THR A 260 -15.75 -40.06 12.11
C THR A 260 -15.68 -40.71 13.48
N VAL A 261 -15.97 -39.94 14.55
CA VAL A 261 -15.98 -40.46 15.92
C VAL A 261 -17.04 -41.53 16.11
N ARG A 262 -18.25 -41.33 15.56
CA ARG A 262 -19.33 -42.32 15.64
C ARG A 262 -18.92 -43.63 14.96
N HIS A 263 -18.41 -43.54 13.74
CA HIS A 263 -17.95 -44.71 12.98
C HIS A 263 -16.85 -45.48 13.72
N LEU A 264 -15.85 -44.78 14.26
CA LEU A 264 -14.76 -45.42 15.00
C LEU A 264 -15.18 -45.96 16.37
N ARG A 265 -16.24 -45.41 17.01
CA ARG A 265 -16.83 -46.02 18.21
C ARG A 265 -17.50 -47.36 17.90
N GLU A 266 -18.19 -47.45 16.77
CA GLU A 266 -18.95 -48.63 16.36
C GLU A 266 -18.04 -49.74 15.79
N GLN A 267 -17.11 -49.39 14.91
CA GLN A 267 -16.23 -50.35 14.23
C GLN A 267 -14.90 -50.59 14.97
N GLY A 268 -14.54 -49.70 15.88
CA GLY A 268 -13.28 -49.71 16.64
C GLY A 268 -12.07 -49.15 15.90
N GLU A 269 -11.83 -49.62 14.68
CA GLU A 269 -10.80 -49.10 13.80
C GLU A 269 -11.33 -49.01 12.37
N SER A 270 -10.74 -48.12 11.57
CA SER A 270 -11.07 -47.99 10.16
C SER A 270 -9.84 -47.58 9.37
N ASP A 271 -9.72 -48.17 8.19
CA ASP A 271 -8.69 -47.78 7.22
C ASP A 271 -9.14 -46.54 6.41
N ILE A 272 -8.21 -45.99 5.61
CA ILE A 272 -8.48 -44.84 4.72
C ILE A 272 -9.62 -45.14 3.74
N GLN A 273 -9.82 -46.39 3.30
CA GLN A 273 -10.89 -46.72 2.35
C GLN A 273 -12.27 -46.68 3.01
N GLY A 274 -12.40 -47.21 4.22
CA GLY A 274 -13.63 -47.15 5.02
C GLY A 274 -14.02 -45.70 5.35
N LEU A 275 -13.05 -44.88 5.74
CA LEU A 275 -13.27 -43.46 6.02
C LEU A 275 -13.61 -42.67 4.74
N LYS A 276 -13.05 -43.06 3.59
CA LYS A 276 -13.43 -42.50 2.30
C LYS A 276 -14.88 -42.84 1.94
N ALA A 277 -15.29 -44.09 2.15
CA ALA A 277 -16.66 -44.54 1.86
C ALA A 277 -17.69 -43.83 2.75
N LEU A 278 -17.33 -43.56 4.01
CA LEU A 278 -18.17 -42.81 4.96
C LEU A 278 -18.33 -41.34 4.58
N THR A 279 -17.22 -40.68 4.24
CA THR A 279 -17.16 -39.21 4.11
C THR A 279 -17.39 -38.71 2.69
N GLY A 280 -17.26 -39.58 1.68
CA GLY A 280 -17.33 -39.22 0.27
C GLY A 280 -16.18 -38.35 -0.23
N MET A 281 -15.21 -38.02 0.65
CA MET A 281 -14.10 -37.14 0.32
C MET A 281 -13.09 -37.81 -0.60
N THR A 282 -12.34 -37.01 -1.36
CA THR A 282 -11.18 -37.54 -2.09
C THR A 282 -9.98 -37.66 -1.14
N ARG A 283 -9.03 -38.55 -1.45
CA ARG A 283 -7.79 -38.71 -0.65
C ARG A 283 -7.04 -37.40 -0.47
N LYS A 284 -7.10 -36.49 -1.45
CA LYS A 284 -6.50 -35.15 -1.43
C LYS A 284 -6.94 -34.32 -0.22
N PHE A 285 -8.21 -34.45 0.20
CA PHE A 285 -8.75 -33.70 1.33
C PHE A 285 -8.87 -34.54 2.60
N LEU A 286 -9.14 -35.84 2.47
CA LEU A 286 -9.30 -36.74 3.60
C LEU A 286 -8.01 -36.91 4.42
N ILE A 287 -6.86 -37.09 3.76
CA ILE A 287 -5.59 -37.33 4.47
C ILE A 287 -5.22 -36.13 5.36
N PRO A 288 -5.19 -34.88 4.86
CA PRO A 288 -4.93 -33.70 5.69
C PRO A 288 -5.89 -33.56 6.88
N VAL A 289 -7.18 -33.85 6.67
CA VAL A 289 -8.17 -33.77 7.75
C VAL A 289 -7.90 -34.82 8.84
N LEU A 290 -7.54 -36.05 8.45
CA LEU A 290 -7.21 -37.09 9.40
C LEU A 290 -5.92 -36.79 10.17
N GLU A 291 -4.91 -36.21 9.50
CA GLU A 291 -3.69 -35.71 10.17
C GLU A 291 -4.04 -34.63 11.20
N HIS A 292 -4.90 -33.68 10.84
CA HIS A 292 -5.40 -32.66 11.76
C HIS A 292 -6.17 -33.26 12.94
N PHE A 293 -6.98 -34.31 12.73
CA PHE A 293 -7.66 -35.05 13.81
C PHE A 293 -6.69 -35.82 14.70
N ASP A 294 -5.59 -36.34 14.16
CA ASP A 294 -4.53 -36.98 14.93
C ASP A 294 -3.81 -35.95 15.84
N GLU A 295 -3.49 -34.78 15.28
CA GLU A 295 -2.83 -33.66 15.98
C GLU A 295 -3.71 -33.07 17.08
N THR A 296 -4.97 -32.79 16.77
CA THR A 296 -5.98 -32.30 17.73
C THR A 296 -6.44 -33.37 18.72
N GLY A 297 -6.02 -34.62 18.53
CA GLY A 297 -6.22 -35.73 19.46
C GLY A 297 -7.59 -36.39 19.43
N VAL A 298 -8.33 -36.22 18.34
CA VAL A 298 -9.56 -36.95 18.05
C VAL A 298 -9.24 -38.41 17.69
N THR A 299 -8.35 -38.61 16.73
CA THR A 299 -7.94 -39.94 16.23
C THR A 299 -6.52 -40.27 16.63
N HIS A 300 -6.17 -41.55 16.49
CA HIS A 300 -4.81 -42.05 16.64
C HIS A 300 -4.50 -43.01 15.50
N ARG A 301 -3.35 -42.81 14.88
CA ARG A 301 -2.85 -43.63 13.78
C ARG A 301 -2.14 -44.87 14.34
N LEU A 302 -2.66 -46.05 14.04
CA LEU A 302 -2.11 -47.34 14.46
C LEU A 302 -1.03 -47.83 13.49
N ASP A 303 -1.30 -47.70 12.19
CA ASP A 303 -0.38 -48.05 11.11
C ASP A 303 -0.50 -47.03 9.96
N ASP A 304 0.11 -47.31 8.80
CA ASP A 304 0.11 -46.37 7.69
C ASP A 304 -1.28 -46.01 7.15
N THR A 305 -2.29 -46.83 7.38
CA THR A 305 -3.63 -46.71 6.81
C THR A 305 -4.76 -46.72 7.84
N THR A 306 -4.54 -47.27 9.02
CA THR A 306 -5.58 -47.59 10.00
C THR A 306 -5.57 -46.60 11.16
N ARG A 307 -6.77 -46.14 11.53
CA ARG A 307 -6.97 -45.21 12.65
C ARG A 307 -8.02 -45.73 13.62
N THR A 308 -7.81 -45.40 14.88
CA THR A 308 -8.77 -45.61 15.98
C THR A 308 -8.99 -44.30 16.73
N LEU A 309 -9.90 -44.30 17.71
CA LEU A 309 -10.08 -43.17 18.62
C LEU A 309 -8.94 -43.09 19.62
N ARG A 310 -8.39 -41.89 19.80
CA ARG A 310 -7.29 -41.67 20.75
C ARG A 310 -7.67 -42.03 22.19
N ALA A 311 -8.93 -41.79 22.56
CA ALA A 311 -9.46 -42.17 23.87
C ALA A 311 -9.41 -43.68 24.09
N ARG A 312 -9.76 -44.47 23.06
CA ARG A 312 -9.77 -45.94 23.08
C ARG A 312 -8.35 -46.50 23.16
N PHE A 313 -7.44 -45.99 22.33
CA PHE A 313 -6.02 -46.36 22.37
C PHE A 313 -5.39 -46.14 23.77
N ARG A 314 -5.71 -45.02 24.44
CA ARG A 314 -5.24 -44.77 25.81
C ARG A 314 -5.81 -45.73 26.85
N THR A 315 -7.00 -46.29 26.63
CA THR A 315 -7.60 -47.25 27.55
C THR A 315 -7.05 -48.64 27.32
N GLU A 316 -6.97 -49.10 26.06
CA GLU A 316 -6.43 -50.42 25.69
C GLU A 316 -4.91 -50.53 25.96
N GLY A 317 -4.13 -49.49 25.67
CA GLY A 317 -2.69 -49.47 25.99
C GLY A 317 -2.38 -49.45 27.49
N ARG A 318 -3.30 -48.94 28.33
CA ARG A 318 -3.19 -49.07 29.80
C ARG A 318 -3.46 -50.51 30.27
N TYR A 319 -4.33 -51.25 29.58
CA TYR A 319 -4.59 -52.66 29.86
C TYR A 319 -3.45 -53.57 29.36
N GLU A 320 -2.83 -53.30 28.22
CA GLU A 320 -1.63 -54.05 27.78
C GLU A 320 -0.43 -53.83 28.72
N SER A 321 -0.20 -52.61 29.20
CA SER A 321 0.84 -52.35 30.21
C SER A 321 0.54 -52.96 31.59
N ALA A 322 -0.74 -53.22 31.91
CA ALA A 322 -1.14 -53.90 33.16
C ALA A 322 -1.23 -55.43 33.00
N GLY A 323 -1.31 -55.94 31.77
CA GLY A 323 -1.38 -57.37 31.45
C GLY A 323 -0.01 -58.04 31.24
N ILE A 324 1.05 -57.26 31.01
CA ILE A 324 2.42 -57.80 30.89
C ILE A 324 3.05 -58.10 32.26
N ASP A 325 2.58 -57.46 33.34
CA ASP A 325 3.14 -57.63 34.69
C ASP A 325 2.67 -58.92 35.42
N TRP A 326 1.70 -59.67 34.88
CA TRP A 326 1.15 -60.87 35.52
C TRP A 326 1.71 -62.21 35.02
N LEU A 327 2.45 -62.23 33.91
CA LEU A 327 2.99 -63.49 33.34
C LEU A 327 4.47 -63.75 33.64
N GLU A 328 5.22 -62.77 34.17
CA GLU A 328 6.63 -62.97 34.55
C GLU A 328 6.85 -63.41 36.01
N GLN A 329 5.83 -63.38 36.89
CA GLN A 329 6.00 -63.79 38.30
C GLN A 329 5.64 -65.26 38.63
N SER A 330 5.16 -66.06 37.66
CA SER A 330 4.73 -67.45 37.94
C SER A 330 5.68 -68.57 37.47
N LYS A 331 6.93 -68.26 37.07
CA LYS A 331 7.91 -69.29 36.65
C LYS A 331 9.05 -69.57 37.63
N HIS A 332 9.07 -68.96 38.82
CA HIS A 332 10.02 -69.30 39.88
C HIS A 332 9.29 -69.50 41.21
N GLN A 333 8.72 -70.69 41.39
CA GLN A 333 8.55 -71.32 42.70
C GLN A 333 8.73 -72.82 42.60
#